data_AF-A0A7V5L020-F1
#
_entry.id   AF-A0A7V5L020-F1
#
_cell.length_a   1.000
_cell.length_b   1.000
_cell.length_c   1.000
_cell.angle_alpha   90.00
_cell.angle_beta   90.00
_cell.angle_gamma   90.00
#
_symmetry.space_group_name_H-M   'P 1'
#
loop_
_entity.id
_entity.type
_entity.pdbx_description
1 polymer ?
#
loop_
_entity_poly.entity_id
_entity_poly.type
_entity_poly.pdbx_seq_one_letter_code
_entity_poly.pdbx_strand_id
1 'polypeptide(L)'
;MITLKEALTKSKDELDALKIEMETKAKEGGLNAYIDFASTGEGIPILIKDNIQVKDWSMTSASEILQGYVAPYNATVIENLHNKGFSAFGRANMDEFAMGSTTESSYYGVTKNPHDLERVPGGSSGGSAAAVAGGIAIAALGSDTGGSIRQPAAYCGCVGMKPTYGRVSRFGLGAYASSLDQIGPITQNVEDAAILYDAIASHDEKDSTCATLELNSIVDNLDADRKLTIAVIDNYIAQASEEIQEAYAMTVEKLKEAGHIIVHKNMGNTKYDIATY
;
A
#
# COMPACT_ATOMS: atom_id res chain seq x y z
N MET A 1 -9.20 0.38 -15.55
CA MET A 1 -8.89 -0.78 -14.70
C MET A 1 -10.13 -1.02 -13.85
N ILE A 2 -10.59 -2.26 -13.70
CA ILE A 2 -11.75 -2.56 -12.84
C ILE A 2 -11.39 -2.36 -11.37
N THR A 3 -12.39 -2.15 -10.52
CA THR A 3 -12.23 -2.13 -9.05
C THR A 3 -11.98 -3.52 -8.51
N LEU A 4 -11.41 -3.61 -7.30
CA LEU A 4 -11.23 -4.88 -6.62
C LEU A 4 -12.57 -5.55 -6.31
N LYS A 5 -13.57 -4.75 -5.93
CA LYS A 5 -14.95 -5.22 -5.74
C LYS A 5 -15.56 -5.84 -6.99
N GLU A 6 -15.39 -5.23 -8.15
CA GLU A 6 -15.85 -5.81 -9.42
C GLU A 6 -15.10 -7.10 -9.77
N ALA A 7 -13.82 -7.21 -9.39
CA ALA A 7 -13.02 -8.41 -9.62
C ALA A 7 -13.55 -9.63 -8.82
N LEU A 8 -14.21 -9.42 -7.68
CA LEU A 8 -14.80 -10.50 -6.86
C LEU A 8 -15.87 -11.32 -7.61
N THR A 9 -16.52 -10.74 -8.62
CA THR A 9 -17.58 -11.42 -9.38
C THR A 9 -17.09 -12.00 -10.71
N LYS A 10 -15.78 -11.96 -10.97
CA LYS A 10 -15.21 -12.38 -12.26
C LYS A 10 -14.97 -13.87 -12.33
N SER A 11 -15.18 -14.42 -13.52
CA SER A 11 -14.79 -15.80 -13.84
C SER A 11 -13.27 -15.94 -13.90
N LYS A 12 -12.78 -17.18 -13.83
CA LYS A 12 -11.35 -17.48 -13.96
C LYS A 12 -10.76 -16.91 -15.27
N ASP A 13 -11.45 -17.11 -16.39
CA ASP A 13 -10.98 -16.62 -17.70
C ASP A 13 -10.89 -15.08 -17.75
N GLU A 14 -11.83 -14.38 -17.10
CA GLU A 14 -11.78 -12.92 -16.97
C GLU A 14 -10.61 -12.46 -16.08
N LEU A 15 -10.29 -13.19 -15.01
CA LEU A 15 -9.17 -12.88 -14.13
C LEU A 15 -7.81 -13.18 -14.79
N ASP A 16 -7.73 -14.23 -15.62
CA ASP A 16 -6.54 -14.53 -16.41
C ASP A 16 -6.34 -13.48 -17.51
N ALA A 17 -7.41 -13.02 -18.17
CA ALA A 17 -7.35 -11.89 -19.09
C ALA A 17 -6.89 -10.59 -18.40
N LEU A 18 -7.35 -10.34 -17.16
CA LEU A 18 -6.93 -9.19 -16.36
C LEU A 18 -5.44 -9.23 -16.04
N LYS A 19 -4.88 -10.38 -15.68
CA LYS A 19 -3.42 -10.54 -15.46
C LYS A 19 -2.62 -10.18 -16.70
N ILE A 20 -3.06 -10.64 -17.87
CA ILE A 20 -2.44 -10.31 -19.15
C ILE A 20 -2.52 -8.79 -19.41
N GLU A 21 -3.69 -8.18 -19.17
CA GLU A 21 -3.86 -6.73 -19.31
C GLU A 21 -2.90 -5.95 -18.39
N MET A 22 -2.77 -6.36 -17.12
CA MET A 22 -1.86 -5.74 -16.15
C MET A 22 -0.40 -5.84 -16.60
N GLU A 23 0.04 -7.01 -17.06
CA GLU A 23 1.40 -7.22 -17.56
C GLU A 23 1.69 -6.38 -18.80
N THR A 24 0.77 -6.37 -19.78
CA THR A 24 0.90 -5.54 -20.99
C THR A 24 1.03 -4.07 -20.64
N LYS A 25 0.12 -3.55 -19.80
CA LYS A 25 0.16 -2.14 -19.36
C LYS A 25 1.43 -1.80 -18.60
N ALA A 26 1.93 -2.70 -17.77
CA ALA A 26 3.16 -2.47 -17.02
C ALA A 26 4.39 -2.37 -17.93
N LYS A 27 4.47 -3.22 -18.96
CA LYS A 27 5.56 -3.19 -19.95
C LYS A 27 5.52 -1.95 -20.84
N GLU A 28 4.32 -1.48 -21.19
CA GLU A 28 4.12 -0.31 -22.06
C GLU A 28 4.17 1.03 -21.30
N GLY A 29 3.80 1.04 -20.02
CA GLY A 29 3.55 2.26 -19.26
C GLY A 29 4.78 3.07 -18.86
N GLY A 30 5.99 2.52 -18.96
CA GLY A 30 7.24 3.25 -18.71
C GLY A 30 7.44 3.77 -17.28
N LEU A 31 6.58 3.40 -16.34
CA LEU A 31 6.65 3.87 -14.94
C LEU A 31 7.74 3.18 -14.13
N ASN A 32 8.29 2.06 -14.61
CA ASN A 32 9.18 1.19 -13.84
C ASN A 32 8.58 0.80 -12.46
N ALA A 33 7.27 0.53 -12.46
CA ALA A 33 6.52 0.17 -11.26
C ALA A 33 6.57 -1.34 -10.95
N TYR A 34 6.75 -2.17 -11.98
CA TYR A 34 6.94 -3.62 -11.89
C TYR A 34 8.40 -3.96 -12.20
N ILE A 35 8.96 -4.90 -11.44
CA ILE A 35 10.31 -5.45 -11.69
C ILE A 35 10.27 -6.93 -12.11
N ASP A 36 9.13 -7.59 -11.90
CA ASP A 36 8.88 -8.98 -12.29
C ASP A 36 7.36 -9.25 -12.38
N PHE A 37 6.97 -10.28 -13.13
CA PHE A 37 5.57 -10.63 -13.46
C PHE A 37 5.17 -12.06 -13.02
N ALA A 38 5.90 -12.67 -12.07
CA ALA A 38 5.54 -13.98 -11.54
C ALA A 38 4.09 -14.01 -11.02
N SER A 39 3.45 -15.17 -11.09
CA SER A 39 2.05 -15.35 -10.69
C SER A 39 1.87 -16.65 -9.90
N THR A 40 1.10 -16.60 -8.81
CA THR A 40 0.80 -17.80 -8.01
C THR A 40 -0.36 -18.60 -8.59
N GLY A 41 -0.81 -18.28 -9.81
CA GLY A 41 -1.88 -18.99 -10.49
C GLY A 41 -3.23 -18.32 -10.30
N GLU A 42 -4.26 -19.11 -9.97
CA GLU A 42 -5.66 -18.69 -9.95
C GLU A 42 -5.97 -17.67 -8.84
N GLY A 43 -6.93 -16.78 -9.12
CA GLY A 43 -7.38 -15.76 -8.18
C GLY A 43 -7.22 -14.33 -8.72
N ILE A 44 -7.74 -13.38 -7.94
CA ILE A 44 -7.72 -11.95 -8.23
C ILE A 44 -6.28 -11.42 -8.07
N PRO A 45 -5.66 -10.83 -9.12
CA PRO A 45 -4.24 -10.47 -9.09
C PRO A 45 -3.94 -9.26 -8.20
N ILE A 46 -3.13 -9.46 -7.17
CA ILE A 46 -2.65 -8.40 -6.26
C ILE A 46 -1.15 -8.21 -6.46
N LEU A 47 -0.75 -6.97 -6.74
CA LEU A 47 0.66 -6.61 -6.87
C LEU A 47 1.36 -6.62 -5.51
N ILE A 48 2.53 -7.27 -5.43
CA ILE A 48 3.24 -7.47 -4.16
C ILE A 48 4.54 -6.65 -4.14
N LYS A 49 4.71 -5.78 -3.15
CA LYS A 49 5.99 -5.07 -2.92
C LYS A 49 7.15 -6.04 -2.73
N ASP A 50 8.31 -5.71 -3.30
CA ASP A 50 9.46 -6.62 -3.39
C ASP A 50 10.14 -7.00 -2.06
N ASN A 51 9.63 -6.55 -0.91
CA ASN A 51 10.08 -6.99 0.42
C ASN A 51 9.10 -7.94 1.11
N ILE A 52 8.07 -8.45 0.42
CA ILE A 52 7.15 -9.47 0.94
C ILE A 52 7.49 -10.82 0.30
N GLN A 53 7.64 -11.87 1.12
CA GLN A 53 8.01 -13.20 0.64
C GLN A 53 6.83 -13.90 -0.03
N VAL A 54 7.06 -14.39 -1.24
CA VAL A 54 6.17 -15.28 -1.99
C VAL A 54 7.02 -16.49 -2.35
N LYS A 55 6.60 -17.69 -1.95
CA LYS A 55 7.39 -18.91 -2.09
C LYS A 55 7.80 -19.12 -3.55
N ASP A 56 9.04 -19.54 -3.76
CA ASP A 56 9.67 -19.85 -5.05
C ASP A 56 9.84 -18.63 -5.97
N TRP A 57 9.58 -17.40 -5.48
CA TRP A 57 9.82 -16.16 -6.22
C TRP A 57 11.12 -15.49 -5.78
N SER A 58 11.72 -14.72 -6.70
CA SER A 58 12.78 -13.78 -6.35
C SER A 58 12.25 -12.72 -5.38
N MET A 59 13.02 -12.40 -4.34
CA MET A 59 12.72 -11.31 -3.39
C MET A 59 14.02 -10.57 -3.13
N THR A 60 14.16 -9.37 -3.69
CA THR A 60 15.43 -8.65 -3.64
C THR A 60 15.39 -7.42 -2.75
N SER A 61 14.20 -7.02 -2.30
CA SER A 61 13.96 -5.73 -1.63
C SER A 61 14.58 -4.56 -2.41
N ALA A 62 14.51 -4.63 -3.76
CA ALA A 62 15.16 -3.69 -4.67
C ALA A 62 16.67 -3.49 -4.45
N SER A 63 17.38 -4.50 -3.94
CA SER A 63 18.81 -4.46 -3.66
C SER A 63 19.61 -5.42 -4.56
N GLU A 64 20.82 -5.01 -4.92
CA GLU A 64 21.79 -5.89 -5.57
C GLU A 64 22.22 -7.05 -4.65
N ILE A 65 22.27 -6.82 -3.32
CA ILE A 65 22.82 -7.80 -2.36
C ILE A 65 21.96 -9.07 -2.27
N LEU A 66 20.68 -8.98 -2.61
CA LEU A 66 19.73 -10.09 -2.57
C LEU A 66 19.47 -10.69 -3.96
N GLN A 67 20.23 -10.31 -5.00
CA GLN A 67 20.11 -10.96 -6.31
C GLN A 67 20.39 -12.46 -6.18
N GLY A 68 19.48 -13.28 -6.71
CA GLY A 68 19.52 -14.73 -6.60
C GLY A 68 18.87 -15.31 -5.34
N TYR A 69 18.41 -14.48 -4.40
CA TYR A 69 17.57 -14.96 -3.30
C TYR A 69 16.20 -15.39 -3.83
N VAL A 70 15.84 -16.64 -3.58
CA VAL A 70 14.51 -17.19 -3.85
C VAL A 70 13.83 -17.50 -2.53
N ALA A 71 12.65 -16.91 -2.30
CA ALA A 71 11.93 -17.04 -1.05
C ALA A 71 11.52 -18.51 -0.80
N PRO A 72 11.92 -19.12 0.33
CA PRO A 72 11.63 -20.53 0.60
C PRO A 72 10.22 -20.77 1.18
N TYR A 73 9.47 -19.70 1.47
CA TYR A 73 8.13 -19.75 2.05
C TYR A 73 7.29 -18.52 1.67
N ASN A 74 5.98 -18.63 1.85
CA ASN A 74 5.05 -17.51 1.74
C ASN A 74 5.00 -16.72 3.05
N ALA A 75 4.97 -15.39 2.94
CA ALA A 75 4.51 -14.55 4.03
C ALA A 75 3.07 -14.89 4.41
N THR A 76 2.67 -14.67 5.66
CA THR A 76 1.32 -15.01 6.11
C THR A 76 0.25 -14.25 5.34
N VAL A 77 0.52 -13.00 4.93
CA VAL A 77 -0.40 -12.24 4.08
C VAL A 77 -0.64 -12.90 2.72
N ILE A 78 0.35 -13.61 2.17
CA ILE A 78 0.22 -14.30 0.88
C ILE A 78 -0.66 -15.54 1.02
N GLU A 79 -0.46 -16.31 2.10
CA GLU A 79 -1.35 -17.44 2.44
C GLU A 79 -2.80 -16.96 2.65
N ASN A 80 -2.98 -15.83 3.33
CA ASN A 80 -4.30 -15.24 3.56
C ASN A 80 -4.96 -14.82 2.24
N LEU A 81 -4.21 -14.17 1.33
CA LEU A 81 -4.69 -13.82 0.00
C LEU A 81 -5.17 -15.06 -0.76
N HIS A 82 -4.36 -16.12 -0.81
CA HIS A 82 -4.72 -17.38 -1.49
C HIS A 82 -5.99 -18.00 -0.92
N ASN A 83 -6.11 -18.05 0.41
CA ASN A 83 -7.30 -18.58 1.10
C ASN A 83 -8.58 -17.76 0.84
N LYS A 84 -8.44 -16.51 0.39
CA LYS A 84 -9.55 -15.58 0.12
C LYS A 84 -9.83 -15.40 -1.37
N GLY A 85 -9.25 -16.22 -2.24
CA GLY A 85 -9.49 -16.18 -3.69
C GLY A 85 -8.68 -15.10 -4.43
N PHE A 86 -7.66 -14.54 -3.78
CA PHE A 86 -6.70 -13.64 -4.40
C PHE A 86 -5.43 -14.40 -4.79
N SER A 87 -4.68 -13.85 -5.74
CA SER A 87 -3.39 -14.38 -6.19
C SER A 87 -2.33 -13.29 -6.09
N ALA A 88 -1.16 -13.61 -5.55
CA ALA A 88 0.00 -12.74 -5.71
C ALA A 88 0.37 -12.69 -7.19
N PHE A 89 0.58 -11.48 -7.71
CA PHE A 89 0.87 -11.23 -9.12
C PHE A 89 1.87 -10.09 -9.29
N GLY A 90 3.06 -10.42 -9.76
CA GLY A 90 4.15 -9.48 -10.02
C GLY A 90 4.83 -8.93 -8.76
N ARG A 91 5.95 -8.27 -8.99
CA ARG A 91 6.78 -7.61 -7.97
C ARG A 91 6.78 -6.10 -8.21
N ALA A 92 6.32 -5.34 -7.22
CA ALA A 92 6.39 -3.89 -7.24
C ALA A 92 7.79 -3.40 -6.86
N ASN A 93 8.29 -2.42 -7.63
CA ASN A 93 9.52 -1.71 -7.34
C ASN A 93 9.41 -0.91 -6.03
N MET A 94 10.53 -0.62 -5.39
CA MET A 94 10.59 0.05 -4.09
C MET A 94 11.96 0.68 -3.83
N ASP A 95 12.06 1.58 -2.84
CA ASP A 95 13.37 1.96 -2.31
C ASP A 95 14.09 0.73 -1.73
N GLU A 96 15.41 0.70 -1.87
CA GLU A 96 16.25 -0.40 -1.41
C GLU A 96 16.02 -0.67 0.09
N PHE A 97 15.69 -1.92 0.45
CA PHE A 97 15.34 -2.33 1.83
C PHE A 97 14.22 -1.50 2.49
N ALA A 98 13.35 -0.90 1.68
CA ALA A 98 12.29 0.01 2.12
C ALA A 98 12.78 1.34 2.71
N MET A 99 14.06 1.70 2.52
CA MET A 99 14.71 2.86 3.13
C MET A 99 14.74 4.06 2.18
N GLY A 100 13.62 4.76 2.06
CA GLY A 100 13.53 5.99 1.27
C GLY A 100 12.10 6.49 1.12
N SER A 101 11.98 7.66 0.50
CA SER A 101 10.72 8.39 0.34
C SER A 101 10.41 8.74 -1.12
N THR A 102 11.13 8.14 -2.09
CA THR A 102 11.01 8.49 -3.51
C THR A 102 11.08 7.31 -4.49
N THR A 103 11.52 6.13 -4.06
CA THR A 103 11.79 4.95 -4.91
C THR A 103 12.99 5.14 -5.87
N GLU A 104 13.75 6.23 -5.71
CA GLU A 104 14.95 6.48 -6.54
C GLU A 104 16.13 5.59 -6.17
N SER A 105 16.17 5.08 -4.95
CA SER A 105 17.27 4.22 -4.46
C SER A 105 17.22 2.78 -4.99
N SER A 106 16.16 2.40 -5.71
CA SER A 106 16.01 1.06 -6.26
C SER A 106 17.19 0.65 -7.15
N TYR A 107 17.72 -0.56 -6.93
CA TYR A 107 18.67 -1.20 -7.84
C TYR A 107 18.11 -1.35 -9.28
N TYR A 108 16.79 -1.47 -9.43
CA TYR A 108 16.12 -1.58 -10.73
C TYR A 108 15.86 -0.22 -11.41
N GLY A 109 16.35 0.87 -10.81
CA GLY A 109 16.17 2.23 -11.27
C GLY A 109 14.87 2.87 -10.79
N VAL A 110 14.73 4.15 -11.13
CA VAL A 110 13.68 5.05 -10.63
C VAL A 110 12.29 4.62 -11.10
N THR A 111 11.33 4.50 -10.18
CA THR A 111 9.90 4.49 -10.51
C THR A 111 9.41 5.92 -10.73
N LYS A 112 8.54 6.14 -11.72
CA LYS A 112 7.98 7.45 -12.07
C LYS A 112 6.54 7.61 -11.59
N ASN A 113 6.14 8.86 -11.30
CA ASN A 113 4.77 9.17 -10.94
C ASN A 113 3.84 9.12 -12.17
N PRO A 114 2.70 8.42 -12.12
CA PRO A 114 1.78 8.31 -13.26
C PRO A 114 1.12 9.63 -13.69
N HIS A 115 1.11 10.65 -12.82
CA HIS A 115 0.54 11.97 -13.14
C HIS A 115 1.54 12.92 -13.81
N ASP A 116 2.83 12.70 -13.60
CA ASP A 116 3.93 13.49 -14.16
C ASP A 116 5.23 12.66 -14.11
N LEU A 117 5.72 12.25 -15.29
CA LEU A 117 6.86 11.33 -15.40
C LEU A 117 8.20 11.93 -14.98
N GLU A 118 8.26 13.25 -14.76
CA GLU A 118 9.43 13.95 -14.21
C GLU A 118 9.40 14.01 -12.67
N ARG A 119 8.35 13.48 -12.04
CA ARG A 119 8.17 13.47 -10.58
C ARG A 119 8.29 12.08 -9.98
N VAL A 120 8.66 12.08 -8.71
CA VAL A 120 8.72 10.87 -7.88
C VAL A 120 7.31 10.39 -7.49
N PRO A 121 7.08 9.08 -7.42
CA PRO A 121 5.83 8.49 -6.92
C PRO A 121 5.77 8.47 -5.38
N GLY A 122 6.84 8.91 -4.72
CA GLY A 122 7.05 8.71 -3.29
C GLY A 122 7.73 7.37 -2.98
N GLY A 123 7.92 7.05 -1.70
CA GLY A 123 8.59 5.82 -1.30
C GLY A 123 8.30 5.38 0.14
N SER A 124 8.62 4.15 0.50
CA SER A 124 9.30 3.15 -0.32
C SER A 124 8.37 2.25 -1.13
N SER A 125 7.05 2.32 -0.98
CA SER A 125 6.11 1.52 -1.81
C SER A 125 5.72 2.25 -3.11
N GLY A 126 6.65 2.97 -3.74
CA GLY A 126 6.35 3.80 -4.92
C GLY A 126 5.90 2.99 -6.13
N GLY A 127 6.48 1.81 -6.39
CA GLY A 127 6.01 0.92 -7.45
C GLY A 127 4.57 0.47 -7.24
N SER A 128 4.21 0.08 -6.01
CA SER A 128 2.84 -0.29 -5.65
C SER A 128 1.86 0.87 -5.89
N ALA A 129 2.20 2.09 -5.44
CA ALA A 129 1.34 3.26 -5.60
C ALA A 129 1.21 3.72 -7.06
N ALA A 130 2.33 3.80 -7.79
CA ALA A 130 2.35 4.20 -9.19
C ALA A 130 1.56 3.22 -10.07
N ALA A 131 1.69 1.91 -9.84
CA ALA A 131 0.94 0.91 -10.58
C ALA A 131 -0.58 1.01 -10.36
N VAL A 132 -1.01 1.19 -9.11
CA VAL A 132 -2.44 1.32 -8.77
C VAL A 132 -3.01 2.62 -9.34
N ALA A 133 -2.35 3.75 -9.10
CA ALA A 133 -2.80 5.06 -9.59
C ALA A 133 -2.76 5.18 -11.12
N GLY A 134 -1.78 4.56 -11.77
CA GLY A 134 -1.70 4.49 -13.23
C GLY A 134 -2.71 3.54 -13.88
N GLY A 135 -3.58 2.89 -13.09
CA GLY A 135 -4.54 1.91 -13.61
C GLY A 135 -3.88 0.71 -14.27
N ILE A 136 -2.68 0.33 -13.80
CA ILE A 136 -1.90 -0.83 -14.22
C ILE A 136 -2.16 -2.01 -13.28
N ALA A 137 -2.28 -1.76 -11.97
CA ALA A 137 -2.71 -2.76 -10.99
C ALA A 137 -4.12 -2.45 -10.48
N ILE A 138 -4.93 -3.50 -10.22
CA ILE A 138 -6.23 -3.33 -9.55
C ILE A 138 -6.05 -2.93 -8.07
N ALA A 139 -5.04 -3.49 -7.42
CA ALA A 139 -4.68 -3.26 -6.04
C ALA A 139 -3.25 -3.79 -5.78
N ALA A 140 -2.63 -3.31 -4.71
CA ALA A 140 -1.29 -3.74 -4.32
C ALA A 140 -1.16 -3.85 -2.80
N LEU A 141 -0.20 -4.66 -2.36
CA LEU A 141 0.34 -4.60 -1.00
C LEU A 141 1.60 -3.73 -0.98
N GLY A 142 1.71 -2.92 0.05
CA GLY A 142 2.92 -2.18 0.41
C GLY A 142 3.34 -2.49 1.85
N SER A 143 4.37 -1.81 2.31
CA SER A 143 4.77 -1.78 3.73
C SER A 143 5.08 -0.35 4.15
N ASP A 144 4.69 0.02 5.37
CA ASP A 144 4.80 1.36 5.94
C ASP A 144 5.49 1.29 7.31
N THR A 145 6.71 1.80 7.35
CA THR A 145 7.52 1.94 8.56
C THR A 145 7.39 3.35 9.13
N GLY A 146 7.39 4.37 8.27
CA GLY A 146 7.28 5.79 8.66
C GLY A 146 6.33 6.64 7.80
N GLY A 147 5.75 6.07 6.76
CA GLY A 147 5.02 6.80 5.73
C GLY A 147 4.92 6.03 4.42
N SER A 148 5.62 4.90 4.31
CA SER A 148 5.91 4.24 3.04
C SER A 148 4.72 3.58 2.31
N ILE A 149 3.51 3.64 2.85
CA ILE A 149 2.26 3.39 2.10
C ILE A 149 1.53 4.72 1.88
N ARG A 150 1.36 5.51 2.95
CA ARG A 150 0.53 6.73 2.95
C ARG A 150 1.10 7.83 2.06
N GLN A 151 2.41 8.08 2.11
CA GLN A 151 3.08 9.12 1.33
C GLN A 151 3.11 8.79 -0.18
N PRO A 152 3.48 7.57 -0.62
CA PRO A 152 3.32 7.20 -2.02
C PRO A 152 1.88 7.31 -2.52
N ALA A 153 0.91 6.88 -1.70
CA ALA A 153 -0.50 6.99 -2.06
C ALA A 153 -0.95 8.45 -2.23
N ALA A 154 -0.47 9.35 -1.36
CA ALA A 154 -0.72 10.79 -1.49
C ALA A 154 -0.10 11.37 -2.77
N TYR A 155 1.14 11.01 -3.09
CA TYR A 155 1.86 11.51 -4.28
C TYR A 155 1.25 10.99 -5.59
N CYS A 156 0.77 9.75 -5.58
CA CYS A 156 0.15 9.12 -6.74
C CYS A 156 -1.38 9.30 -6.77
N GLY A 157 -2.00 9.97 -5.79
CA GLY A 157 -3.46 10.21 -5.81
C GLY A 157 -4.31 8.94 -5.71
N CYS A 158 -3.92 7.98 -4.87
CA CYS A 158 -4.69 6.76 -4.59
C CYS A 158 -4.90 6.57 -3.08
N VAL A 159 -5.59 5.50 -2.68
CA VAL A 159 -5.84 5.18 -1.27
C VAL A 159 -4.74 4.27 -0.76
N GLY A 160 -4.06 4.67 0.32
CA GLY A 160 -3.07 3.85 1.01
C GLY A 160 -3.33 3.82 2.51
N MET A 161 -3.48 2.63 3.08
CA MET A 161 -3.78 2.46 4.51
C MET A 161 -2.68 1.69 5.21
N LYS A 162 -2.07 2.31 6.24
CA LYS A 162 -1.27 1.57 7.23
C LYS A 162 -2.19 1.15 8.38
N PRO A 163 -2.41 -0.15 8.62
CA PRO A 163 -3.24 -0.60 9.73
C PRO A 163 -2.57 -0.34 11.10
N THR A 164 -3.31 -0.64 12.16
CA THR A 164 -2.78 -0.66 13.52
C THR A 164 -1.65 -1.69 13.60
N TYR A 165 -0.55 -1.35 14.28
CA TYR A 165 0.58 -2.26 14.47
C TYR A 165 0.11 -3.58 15.10
N GLY A 166 0.49 -4.70 14.49
CA GLY A 166 0.11 -6.05 14.93
C GLY A 166 -1.22 -6.56 14.39
N ARG A 167 -1.98 -5.78 13.59
CA ARG A 167 -3.21 -6.29 12.94
C ARG A 167 -2.96 -7.16 11.72
N VAL A 168 -1.84 -6.94 11.04
CA VAL A 168 -1.39 -7.75 9.92
C VAL A 168 -0.05 -8.36 10.31
N SER A 169 0.07 -9.68 10.15
CA SER A 169 1.30 -10.41 10.45
C SER A 169 2.48 -9.86 9.64
N ARG A 170 3.64 -9.79 10.28
CA ARG A 170 4.92 -9.44 9.70
C ARG A 170 5.77 -10.67 9.36
N PHE A 171 5.25 -11.89 9.58
CA PHE A 171 5.93 -13.10 9.16
C PHE A 171 6.09 -13.13 7.63
N GLY A 172 7.35 -13.15 7.17
CA GLY A 172 7.70 -13.07 5.74
C GLY A 172 7.73 -11.64 5.16
N LEU A 173 7.65 -10.60 5.98
CA LEU A 173 8.06 -9.26 5.60
C LEU A 173 9.58 -9.12 5.82
N GLY A 174 10.32 -8.61 4.82
CA GLY A 174 11.69 -8.15 4.99
C GLY A 174 11.74 -7.03 6.03
N ALA A 175 12.31 -7.33 7.19
CA ALA A 175 12.28 -6.41 8.33
C ALA A 175 13.13 -5.18 8.07
N TYR A 176 12.56 -4.00 8.35
CA TYR A 176 13.29 -2.74 8.40
C TYR A 176 13.41 -2.26 9.85
N ALA A 177 12.30 -1.80 10.44
CA ALA A 177 12.24 -1.41 11.84
C ALA A 177 11.07 -2.14 12.50
N SER A 178 11.38 -3.24 13.17
CA SER A 178 10.37 -4.21 13.64
C SER A 178 9.28 -3.62 14.54
N SER A 179 9.54 -2.55 15.29
CA SER A 179 8.53 -1.91 16.13
C SER A 179 7.59 -0.96 15.37
N LEU A 180 7.80 -0.78 14.06
CA LEU A 180 7.11 0.20 13.23
C LEU A 180 6.48 -0.44 11.97
N ASP A 181 7.15 -1.45 11.41
CA ASP A 181 6.75 -2.08 10.15
C ASP A 181 5.32 -2.63 10.16
N GLN A 182 4.53 -2.26 9.16
CA GLN A 182 3.24 -2.91 8.87
C GLN A 182 3.00 -3.03 7.36
N ILE A 183 2.53 -4.19 6.94
CA ILE A 183 1.95 -4.40 5.61
C ILE A 183 0.57 -3.75 5.57
N GLY A 184 0.20 -3.19 4.42
CA GLY A 184 -1.12 -2.62 4.21
C GLY A 184 -1.50 -2.48 2.74
N PRO A 185 -2.80 -2.24 2.47
CA PRO A 185 -3.32 -2.12 1.11
C PRO A 185 -3.00 -0.76 0.49
N ILE A 186 -2.83 -0.78 -0.84
CA ILE A 186 -2.85 0.38 -1.73
C ILE A 186 -3.86 0.09 -2.85
N THR A 187 -4.88 0.94 -2.99
CA THR A 187 -6.03 0.72 -3.88
C THR A 187 -6.54 2.02 -4.49
N GLN A 188 -7.47 1.95 -5.45
CA GLN A 188 -8.03 3.16 -6.07
C GLN A 188 -9.11 3.83 -5.23
N ASN A 189 -9.73 3.10 -4.29
CA ASN A 189 -10.82 3.59 -3.47
C ASN A 189 -10.85 2.91 -2.09
N VAL A 190 -11.63 3.49 -1.16
CA VAL A 190 -11.72 3.05 0.25
C VAL A 190 -12.35 1.67 0.39
N GLU A 191 -13.35 1.34 -0.44
CA GLU A 191 -14.02 0.04 -0.38
C GLU A 191 -13.06 -1.11 -0.74
N ASP A 192 -12.27 -0.93 -1.81
CA ASP A 192 -11.23 -1.87 -2.20
C ASP A 192 -10.14 -2.00 -1.13
N ALA A 193 -9.79 -0.90 -0.45
CA ALA A 193 -8.82 -0.93 0.66
C ALA A 193 -9.34 -1.78 1.82
N ALA A 194 -10.64 -1.68 2.14
CA ALA A 194 -11.27 -2.48 3.17
C ALA A 194 -11.32 -3.97 2.79
N ILE A 195 -11.72 -4.28 1.55
CA ILE A 195 -11.72 -5.65 1.01
C ILE A 195 -10.33 -6.28 1.13
N LEU A 196 -9.29 -5.57 0.66
CA LEU A 196 -7.93 -6.10 0.68
C LEU A 196 -7.37 -6.19 2.11
N TYR A 197 -7.71 -5.25 3.00
CA TYR A 197 -7.33 -5.34 4.40
C TYR A 197 -7.95 -6.56 5.08
N ASP A 198 -9.25 -6.81 4.91
CA ASP A 198 -9.92 -7.98 5.47
C ASP A 198 -9.38 -9.29 4.92
N ALA A 199 -8.86 -9.27 3.69
CA ALA A 199 -8.21 -10.43 3.09
C ALA A 199 -6.84 -10.75 3.70
N ILE A 200 -6.11 -9.77 4.23
CA ILE A 200 -4.75 -9.96 4.76
C ILE A 200 -4.66 -9.94 6.29
N ALA A 201 -5.64 -9.34 6.98
CA ALA A 201 -5.66 -9.25 8.43
C ALA A 201 -5.92 -10.62 9.06
N SER A 202 -5.03 -11.06 9.94
CA SER A 202 -5.15 -12.31 10.68
C SER A 202 -4.34 -12.21 11.98
N HIS A 203 -4.72 -13.02 12.97
CA HIS A 203 -3.75 -13.41 13.98
C HIS A 203 -2.74 -14.38 13.36
N ASP A 204 -1.50 -14.40 13.87
CA ASP A 204 -0.47 -15.32 13.39
C ASP A 204 0.48 -15.71 14.53
N GLU A 205 0.52 -16.99 14.86
CA GLU A 205 1.39 -17.55 15.90
C GLU A 205 2.89 -17.43 15.54
N LYS A 206 3.22 -17.24 14.25
CA LYS A 206 4.59 -17.06 13.77
C LYS A 206 5.12 -15.63 13.98
N ASP A 207 4.26 -14.69 14.36
CA ASP A 207 4.61 -13.29 14.66
C ASP A 207 4.22 -12.96 16.11
N SER A 208 5.21 -12.92 17.01
CA SER A 208 4.99 -12.63 18.44
C SER A 208 4.46 -11.21 18.72
N THR A 209 4.45 -10.32 17.73
CA THR A 209 3.87 -8.97 17.85
C THR A 209 2.49 -8.86 17.23
N CYS A 210 1.99 -9.92 16.60
CA CYS A 210 0.66 -9.97 16.05
C CYS A 210 -0.37 -10.03 17.18
N ALA A 211 -1.28 -9.07 17.18
CA ALA A 211 -2.26 -8.91 18.25
C ALA A 211 -3.28 -10.06 18.22
N THR A 212 -3.70 -10.51 19.39
CA THR A 212 -4.79 -11.50 19.58
C THR A 212 -6.17 -10.84 19.65
N LEU A 213 -6.29 -9.60 19.16
CA LEU A 213 -7.52 -8.83 19.17
C LEU A 213 -8.50 -9.37 18.12
N GLU A 214 -9.79 -9.33 18.44
CA GLU A 214 -10.86 -9.70 17.52
C GLU A 214 -10.74 -8.95 16.18
N LEU A 215 -10.92 -9.69 15.09
CA LEU A 215 -10.92 -9.18 13.72
C LEU A 215 -12.35 -9.09 13.23
N ASN A 216 -12.90 -7.88 13.29
CA ASN A 216 -14.18 -7.56 12.70
C ASN A 216 -13.97 -7.17 11.23
N SER A 217 -14.87 -7.65 10.36
CA SER A 217 -14.91 -7.27 8.94
C SER A 217 -14.98 -5.75 8.82
N ILE A 218 -14.02 -5.12 8.14
CA ILE A 218 -14.04 -3.68 7.89
C ILE A 218 -14.96 -3.37 6.72
N VAL A 219 -14.96 -4.19 5.66
CA VAL A 219 -15.80 -3.95 4.48
C VAL A 219 -17.29 -3.97 4.83
N ASP A 220 -17.72 -4.90 5.68
CA ASP A 220 -19.13 -5.00 6.09
C ASP A 220 -19.57 -3.88 7.05
N ASN A 221 -18.61 -3.15 7.63
CA ASN A 221 -18.84 -2.06 8.57
C ASN A 221 -18.53 -0.67 7.97
N LEU A 222 -18.36 -0.58 6.64
CA LEU A 222 -18.25 0.71 5.96
C LEU A 222 -19.58 1.47 6.02
N ASP A 223 -19.51 2.71 6.49
CA ASP A 223 -20.65 3.61 6.58
C ASP A 223 -20.20 5.02 6.15
N ALA A 224 -20.61 5.41 4.93
CA ALA A 224 -20.32 6.71 4.35
C ALA A 224 -21.10 7.85 5.01
N ASP A 225 -22.19 7.55 5.71
CA ASP A 225 -23.04 8.56 6.38
C ASP A 225 -22.60 8.82 7.82
N ARG A 226 -21.69 7.99 8.36
CA ARG A 226 -21.17 8.09 9.72
C ARG A 226 -20.62 9.48 10.01
N LYS A 227 -21.22 10.18 10.99
CA LYS A 227 -20.69 11.46 11.48
C LYS A 227 -19.65 11.25 12.56
N LEU A 228 -18.56 12.00 12.44
CA LEU A 228 -17.37 11.86 13.28
C LEU A 228 -17.06 13.20 13.95
N THR A 229 -16.37 13.13 15.09
CA THR A 229 -15.66 14.28 15.63
C THR A 229 -14.20 14.17 15.20
N ILE A 230 -13.73 15.14 14.42
CA ILE A 230 -12.41 15.14 13.79
C ILE A 230 -11.57 16.23 14.44
N ALA A 231 -10.44 15.83 15.01
CA ALA A 231 -9.45 16.77 15.53
C ALA A 231 -8.52 17.24 14.40
N VAL A 232 -8.47 18.55 14.16
CA VAL A 232 -7.55 19.20 13.23
C VAL A 232 -6.38 19.76 14.02
N ILE A 233 -5.14 19.41 13.62
CA ILE A 233 -3.92 19.82 14.32
C ILE A 233 -3.29 20.99 13.55
N ASP A 234 -3.60 22.21 13.94
CA ASP A 234 -3.28 23.41 13.15
C ASP A 234 -1.77 23.63 12.99
N ASN A 235 -0.98 23.31 14.03
CA ASN A 235 0.46 23.50 14.01
C ASN A 235 1.25 22.42 13.24
N TYR A 236 0.60 21.39 12.71
CA TYR A 236 1.27 20.28 12.00
C TYR A 236 1.57 20.61 10.52
N ILE A 237 0.77 21.47 9.90
CA ILE A 237 0.89 21.81 8.48
C ILE A 237 1.66 23.12 8.22
N ALA A 238 2.08 23.81 9.27
CA ALA A 238 2.70 25.14 9.18
C ALA A 238 4.02 25.17 8.39
N GLN A 239 4.70 24.03 8.23
CA GLN A 239 5.93 23.91 7.43
C GLN A 239 5.69 23.38 6.01
N ALA A 240 4.45 23.03 5.65
CA ALA A 240 4.11 22.58 4.30
C ALA A 240 4.05 23.76 3.32
N SER A 241 4.09 23.47 2.01
CA SER A 241 3.89 24.50 0.97
C SER A 241 2.48 25.10 1.04
N GLU A 242 2.31 26.32 0.52
CA GLU A 242 1.01 27.00 0.47
C GLU A 242 -0.06 26.14 -0.19
N GLU A 243 0.27 25.49 -1.32
CA GLU A 243 -0.63 24.58 -2.05
C GLU A 243 -1.17 23.43 -1.16
N ILE A 244 -0.31 22.86 -0.31
CA ILE A 244 -0.70 21.78 0.61
C ILE A 244 -1.55 22.33 1.76
N GLN A 245 -1.21 23.51 2.28
CA GLN A 245 -2.01 24.16 3.33
C GLN A 245 -3.42 24.50 2.82
N GLU A 246 -3.54 24.99 1.59
CA GLU A 246 -4.82 25.27 0.93
C GLU A 246 -5.64 23.99 0.71
N ALA A 247 -5.03 22.94 0.14
CA ALA A 247 -5.71 21.66 -0.05
C ALA A 247 -6.18 21.03 1.27
N TYR A 248 -5.37 21.17 2.33
CA TYR A 248 -5.74 20.72 3.67
C TYR A 248 -6.94 21.51 4.20
N ALA A 249 -6.92 22.84 4.13
CA ALA A 249 -8.03 23.70 4.55
C ALA A 249 -9.33 23.38 3.78
N MET A 250 -9.24 23.20 2.46
CA MET A 250 -10.37 22.78 1.63
C MET A 250 -10.93 21.41 2.07
N THR A 251 -10.07 20.47 2.45
CA THR A 251 -10.49 19.15 2.94
C THR A 251 -11.24 19.27 4.27
N VAL A 252 -10.76 20.10 5.20
CA VAL A 252 -11.42 20.35 6.49
C VAL A 252 -12.81 20.96 6.28
N GLU A 253 -12.95 21.94 5.39
CA GLU A 253 -14.27 22.53 5.10
C GLU A 253 -15.22 21.51 4.44
N LYS A 254 -14.74 20.68 3.50
CA LYS A 254 -15.56 19.60 2.92
C LYS A 254 -16.06 18.60 3.96
N LEU A 255 -15.21 18.24 4.94
CA LEU A 255 -15.62 17.36 6.04
C LEU A 255 -16.68 18.03 6.93
N LYS A 256 -16.54 19.33 7.20
CA LYS A 256 -17.54 20.09 7.94
C LYS A 256 -18.87 20.20 7.19
N GLU A 257 -18.84 20.48 5.89
CA GLU A 257 -20.03 20.51 5.01
C GLU A 257 -20.73 19.14 4.95
N ALA A 258 -19.95 18.05 4.99
CA ALA A 258 -20.48 16.69 5.10
C ALA A 258 -21.09 16.37 6.48
N GLY A 259 -21.10 17.31 7.43
CA GLY A 259 -21.75 17.20 8.74
C GLY A 259 -20.88 16.62 9.85
N HIS A 260 -19.55 16.53 9.65
CA HIS A 260 -18.63 16.16 10.73
C HIS A 260 -18.42 17.33 11.70
N ILE A 261 -18.13 17.00 12.97
CA ILE A 261 -17.77 18.01 13.97
C ILE A 261 -16.26 18.22 13.91
N ILE A 262 -15.83 19.43 13.59
CA ILE A 262 -14.41 19.79 13.56
C ILE A 262 -13.98 20.41 14.88
N VAL A 263 -12.90 19.89 15.46
CA VAL A 263 -12.30 20.39 16.70
C VAL A 263 -10.84 20.75 16.44
N HIS A 264 -10.50 22.02 16.54
CA HIS A 264 -9.11 22.47 16.39
C HIS A 264 -8.31 22.23 17.66
N LYS A 265 -7.09 21.73 17.50
CA LYS A 265 -6.13 21.45 18.56
C LYS A 265 -4.73 21.83 18.10
N ASN A 266 -3.85 22.04 19.07
CA ASN A 266 -2.41 22.04 18.85
C ASN A 266 -1.84 20.82 19.56
N MET A 267 -0.98 20.07 18.88
CA MET A 267 -0.16 19.06 19.54
C MET A 267 1.13 19.71 20.06
N GLY A 268 1.90 19.00 20.90
CA GLY A 268 3.18 19.47 21.43
C GLY A 268 4.15 19.94 20.33
N ASN A 269 5.27 20.52 20.74
CA ASN A 269 6.19 21.14 19.78
C ASN A 269 6.74 20.10 18.79
N THR A 270 6.23 20.14 17.56
CA THR A 270 6.51 19.22 16.47
C THR A 270 7.97 19.17 16.06
N LYS A 271 8.77 20.17 16.42
CA LYS A 271 10.23 20.14 16.20
C LYS A 271 10.94 19.02 16.95
N TYR A 272 10.31 18.44 17.97
CA TYR A 272 10.83 17.31 18.74
C TYR A 272 10.23 15.98 18.30
N ASP A 273 9.24 15.99 17.41
CA ASP A 273 8.74 14.77 16.82
C ASP A 273 9.83 14.20 15.92
N ILE A 274 10.13 12.91 16.08
CA ILE A 274 11.09 12.23 15.22
C ILE A 274 10.43 12.14 13.85
N ALA A 275 10.96 12.87 12.87
CA ALA A 275 10.54 12.75 11.48
C ALA A 275 10.73 11.29 11.06
N THR A 276 9.62 10.61 10.75
CA THR A 276 9.65 9.28 10.15
C THR A 276 9.52 9.46 8.65
N TYR A 277 10.67 9.60 7.97
CA TYR A 277 10.86 9.77 6.51
C TYR A 277 10.09 10.89 5.80
#